data_AF-A0A662KDC8-F1
#
_entry.id   AF-A0A662KDC8-F1
#
_cell.length_a   1.000
_cell.length_b   1.000
_cell.length_c   1.000
_cell.angle_alpha   90.00
_cell.angle_beta   90.00
_cell.angle_gamma   90.00
#
_symmetry.space_group_name_H-M   'P 1'
#
loop_
_entity.id
_entity.type
_entity.pdbx_description
1 polymer ?
#
loop_
_entity_poly.entity_id
_entity_poly.type
_entity_poly.pdbx_seq_one_letter_code
_entity_poly.pdbx_strand_id
1 'polypeptide(L)'
;MLKVHLTRHAVERLFERFPKHKRFKPRIIANIVESVIRDGKVVEDGNEIKISTSNYTLCCNLSNDKLVVKTIMRTKEMGKSYRRKLTYGKKSEWKVIMVENMEKIERWCDQLKRLREVCSICGLTREQVEITWCKIHGFNVCFLCCPSVGGYSSVCKGCNFDVVHVGIDTKLEETIYY
;
A
#
# COMPACT_ATOMS: atom_id res chain seq x y z
N MET A 1 -12.98 -12.34 23.15
CA MET A 1 -11.78 -11.78 22.48
C MET A 1 -11.76 -12.28 21.04
N LEU A 2 -11.61 -11.42 20.05
CA LEU A 2 -11.54 -11.79 18.64
C LEU A 2 -10.08 -11.92 18.18
N LYS A 3 -9.73 -13.10 17.64
CA LYS A 3 -8.43 -13.36 17.02
C LYS A 3 -8.45 -12.95 15.55
N VAL A 4 -7.46 -12.18 15.12
CA VAL A 4 -7.39 -11.64 13.77
C VAL A 4 -6.09 -12.08 13.10
N HIS A 5 -6.23 -12.56 11.86
CA HIS A 5 -5.10 -12.96 11.03
C HIS A 5 -5.09 -12.13 9.75
N LEU A 6 -3.98 -11.44 9.48
CA LEU A 6 -3.80 -10.75 8.21
C LEU A 6 -3.13 -11.65 7.17
N THR A 7 -3.65 -11.67 5.95
CA THR A 7 -2.90 -12.25 4.82
C THR A 7 -1.79 -11.28 4.38
N ARG A 8 -0.78 -11.82 3.67
CA ARG A 8 0.22 -11.00 2.99
C ARG A 8 -0.42 -9.97 2.06
N HIS A 9 -1.40 -10.41 1.27
CA HIS A 9 -2.12 -9.55 0.34
C HIS A 9 -2.83 -8.37 1.04
N ALA A 10 -3.44 -8.59 2.20
CA ALA A 10 -4.05 -7.51 2.98
C ALA A 10 -3.02 -6.43 3.39
N VAL A 11 -1.82 -6.85 3.80
CA VAL A 11 -0.72 -5.96 4.18
C VAL A 11 -0.21 -5.18 2.96
N GLU A 12 -0.02 -5.84 1.82
CA GLU A 12 0.39 -5.22 0.56
C GLU A 12 -0.60 -4.14 0.10
N ARG A 13 -1.90 -4.47 0.12
CA ARG A 13 -2.96 -3.52 -0.27
C ARG A 13 -3.03 -2.31 0.65
N LEU A 14 -2.77 -2.51 1.94
CA LEU A 14 -2.68 -1.39 2.87
C LEU A 14 -1.43 -0.55 2.60
N PHE A 15 -0.28 -1.17 2.32
CA PHE A 15 0.98 -0.49 2.01
C PHE A 15 0.89 0.39 0.77
N GLU A 16 0.28 -0.10 -0.31
CA GLU A 16 0.04 0.66 -1.54
C GLU A 16 -0.73 1.97 -1.26
N ARG A 17 -1.73 1.87 -0.39
CA ARG A 17 -2.65 2.97 -0.01
C ARG A 17 -2.12 3.86 1.10
N PHE A 18 -1.07 3.42 1.79
CA PHE A 18 -0.57 4.09 2.98
C PHE A 18 0.10 5.42 2.60
N PRO A 19 -0.16 6.51 3.34
CA PRO A 19 0.47 7.80 3.06
C PRO A 19 2.00 7.66 2.99
N LYS A 20 2.59 8.11 1.88
CA LYS A 20 4.02 7.89 1.61
C LYS A 20 4.94 8.59 2.62
N HIS A 21 4.47 9.69 3.23
CA HIS A 21 5.18 10.44 4.27
C HIS A 21 5.13 9.79 5.66
N LYS A 22 4.31 8.74 5.87
CA LYS A 22 4.21 8.04 7.16
C LYS A 22 4.99 6.73 7.13
N ARG A 23 5.61 6.38 8.26
CA ARG A 23 6.30 5.10 8.43
C ARG A 23 5.29 3.95 8.44
N PHE A 24 5.50 2.96 7.58
CA PHE A 24 4.69 1.74 7.56
C PHE A 24 5.27 0.73 8.54
N LYS A 25 4.71 0.66 9.76
CA LYS A 25 5.18 -0.20 10.85
C LYS A 25 4.11 -1.25 11.21
N PRO A 26 4.50 -2.47 11.66
CA PRO A 26 3.55 -3.53 12.01
C PRO A 26 2.49 -3.10 13.03
N ARG A 27 2.90 -2.39 14.09
CA ARG A 27 1.97 -1.87 15.11
C ARG A 27 0.93 -0.91 14.53
N ILE A 28 1.30 -0.10 13.55
CA ILE A 28 0.35 0.84 12.92
C ILE A 28 -0.69 0.07 12.10
N ILE A 29 -0.27 -1.01 11.42
CA ILE A 29 -1.18 -1.89 10.67
C ILE A 29 -2.17 -2.56 11.63
N ALA A 30 -1.67 -3.12 12.73
CA ALA A 30 -2.51 -3.73 13.75
C ALA A 30 -3.55 -2.71 14.29
N ASN A 31 -3.11 -1.51 14.67
CA ASN A 31 -3.99 -0.45 15.16
C ASN A 31 -5.07 -0.04 14.13
N ILE A 32 -4.72 0.01 12.84
CA ILE A 32 -5.69 0.31 11.77
C ILE A 32 -6.74 -0.79 11.70
N VAL A 33 -6.30 -2.05 11.66
CA VAL A 33 -7.20 -3.20 11.59
C VAL A 33 -8.10 -3.25 12.82
N GLU A 34 -7.54 -3.11 14.02
CA GLU A 34 -8.28 -3.04 15.27
C GLU A 34 -9.32 -1.92 15.27
N SER A 35 -8.93 -0.72 14.83
CA SER A 35 -9.86 0.42 14.77
C SER A 35 -10.99 0.17 13.79
N VAL A 36 -10.69 -0.37 12.60
CA VAL A 36 -11.71 -0.69 11.61
C VAL A 36 -12.65 -1.79 12.12
N ILE A 37 -12.11 -2.82 12.77
CA ILE A 37 -12.93 -3.89 13.35
C ILE A 37 -13.80 -3.37 14.48
N ARG A 38 -13.25 -2.58 15.41
CA ARG A 38 -13.95 -2.08 16.61
C ARG A 38 -15.06 -1.07 16.28
N ASP A 39 -14.77 -0.15 15.36
CA ASP A 39 -15.62 1.01 15.10
C ASP A 39 -16.47 0.87 13.82
N GLY A 40 -16.17 -0.14 13.00
CA GLY A 40 -16.81 -0.37 11.71
C GLY A 40 -18.22 -0.96 11.79
N LYS A 41 -18.92 -0.85 10.66
CA LYS A 41 -20.14 -1.59 10.39
C LYS A 41 -19.82 -2.94 9.76
N VAL A 42 -20.47 -3.99 10.27
CA VAL A 42 -20.33 -5.38 9.87
C VAL A 42 -21.48 -5.72 8.91
N VAL A 43 -21.11 -6.29 7.77
CA VAL A 43 -22.03 -6.89 6.80
C VAL A 43 -21.60 -8.33 6.61
N GLU A 44 -22.48 -9.26 6.95
CA GLU A 44 -22.24 -10.71 6.90
C GLU A 44 -22.98 -11.31 5.70
N ASP A 45 -22.33 -12.26 5.04
CA ASP A 45 -22.86 -13.02 3.91
C ASP A 45 -22.32 -14.45 4.00
N GLY A 46 -23.01 -15.30 4.76
CA GLY A 46 -22.50 -16.61 5.18
C GLY A 46 -21.21 -16.48 5.99
N ASN A 47 -20.13 -17.12 5.53
CA ASN A 47 -18.81 -17.04 6.18
C ASN A 47 -17.99 -15.82 5.76
N GLU A 48 -18.46 -15.03 4.79
CA GLU A 48 -17.82 -13.76 4.44
C GLU A 48 -18.29 -12.65 5.37
N ILE A 49 -17.33 -11.96 5.97
CA ILE A 49 -17.59 -10.83 6.83
C ILE A 49 -16.88 -9.62 6.24
N LYS A 50 -17.61 -8.56 5.93
CA LYS A 50 -17.04 -7.30 5.46
C LYS A 50 -17.25 -6.23 6.53
N ILE A 51 -16.16 -5.67 7.03
CA ILE A 51 -16.19 -4.65 8.09
C ILE A 51 -15.70 -3.33 7.52
N SER A 52 -16.53 -2.30 7.60
CA SER A 52 -16.25 -1.01 6.96
C SER A 52 -16.35 0.17 7.91
N THR A 53 -15.37 1.07 7.78
CA THR A 53 -15.45 2.45 8.25
C THR A 53 -15.68 3.37 7.05
N SER A 54 -15.57 4.69 7.21
CA SER A 54 -15.55 5.63 6.09
C SER A 54 -14.29 5.49 5.21
N ASN A 55 -13.18 5.05 5.81
CA ASN A 55 -11.87 5.03 5.16
C ASN A 55 -11.55 3.68 4.52
N TYR A 56 -11.74 2.60 5.28
CA TYR A 56 -11.33 1.26 4.90
C TYR A 56 -12.45 0.23 5.07
N THR A 57 -12.45 -0.73 4.15
CA THR A 57 -13.25 -1.95 4.20
C THR A 57 -12.31 -3.14 4.27
N LEU A 58 -12.47 -3.95 5.33
CA LEU A 58 -11.80 -5.24 5.48
C LEU A 58 -12.70 -6.32 4.91
N CYS A 59 -12.21 -7.06 3.92
CA CYS A 59 -12.90 -8.25 3.42
C CYS A 59 -12.31 -9.46 4.13
N CYS A 60 -13.14 -10.10 4.95
CA CYS A 60 -12.72 -11.14 5.87
C CYS A 60 -13.52 -12.42 5.66
N ASN A 61 -12.96 -13.54 6.14
CA ASN A 61 -13.71 -14.75 6.39
C ASN A 61 -13.59 -15.12 7.86
N LEU A 62 -14.66 -15.65 8.43
CA LEU A 62 -14.61 -16.35 9.70
C LEU A 62 -14.20 -17.81 9.45
N SER A 63 -13.14 -18.27 10.10
CA SER A 63 -12.64 -19.65 9.97
C SER A 63 -11.98 -20.07 11.27
N ASN A 64 -12.36 -21.20 11.86
CA ASN A 64 -11.77 -21.74 13.10
C ASN A 64 -11.64 -20.67 14.21
N ASP A 65 -12.72 -19.95 14.50
CA ASP A 65 -12.80 -18.88 15.52
C ASP A 65 -11.82 -17.70 15.36
N LYS A 66 -11.24 -17.54 14.17
CA LYS A 66 -10.44 -16.37 13.80
C LYS A 66 -11.05 -15.63 12.62
N LEU A 67 -10.93 -14.31 12.66
CA LEU A 67 -11.24 -13.45 11.53
C LEU A 67 -10.01 -13.32 10.63
N VAL A 68 -10.06 -13.92 9.45
CA VAL A 68 -8.98 -13.85 8.47
C VAL A 68 -9.25 -12.68 7.53
N VAL A 69 -8.45 -11.62 7.62
CA VAL A 69 -8.52 -10.46 6.72
C VAL A 69 -7.82 -10.81 5.42
N LYS A 70 -8.60 -11.08 4.37
CA LYS A 70 -8.10 -11.47 3.04
C LYS A 70 -7.54 -10.30 2.26
N THR A 71 -8.23 -9.16 2.31
CA THR A 71 -7.83 -7.94 1.61
C THR A 71 -8.37 -6.70 2.30
N ILE A 72 -7.75 -5.56 2.01
CA ILE A 72 -8.12 -4.25 2.53
C ILE A 72 -8.31 -3.30 1.36
N MET A 73 -9.48 -2.64 1.31
CA MET A 73 -9.83 -1.69 0.26
C MET A 73 -10.20 -0.35 0.87
N ARG A 74 -10.12 0.74 0.09
CA ARG A 74 -10.77 1.97 0.54
C ARG A 74 -12.27 1.79 0.39
N THR A 75 -13.06 2.24 1.36
CA THR A 75 -14.53 2.04 1.31
C THR A 75 -15.15 2.70 0.07
N LYS A 76 -14.56 3.80 -0.41
CA LYS A 76 -14.96 4.45 -1.66
C LYS A 76 -14.78 3.59 -2.92
N GLU A 77 -13.84 2.63 -2.90
CA GLU A 77 -13.57 1.69 -3.99
C GLU A 77 -14.64 0.57 -4.06
N MET A 78 -15.44 0.41 -3.00
CA MET A 78 -16.51 -0.58 -2.98
C MET A 78 -17.66 -0.18 -3.91
N GLY A 79 -18.22 -1.16 -4.61
CA GLY A 79 -19.33 -0.95 -5.55
C GLY A 79 -20.60 -0.39 -4.88
N LYS A 80 -21.44 0.27 -5.69
CA LYS A 80 -22.71 0.89 -5.23
C LYS A 80 -23.60 -0.10 -4.45
N SER A 81 -23.69 -1.35 -4.91
CA SER A 81 -24.47 -2.40 -4.24
C SER A 81 -24.01 -2.65 -2.80
N TYR A 82 -22.70 -2.77 -2.57
CA TYR A 82 -22.16 -2.95 -1.21
C TYR A 82 -22.36 -1.71 -0.34
N ARG A 83 -22.18 -0.51 -0.90
CA ARG A 83 -22.42 0.73 -0.15
C ARG A 83 -23.88 0.88 0.30
N ARG A 84 -24.83 0.32 -0.45
CA ARG A 84 -26.23 0.18 0.02
C ARG A 84 -26.35 -0.83 1.15
N LYS A 85 -25.72 -2.00 1.06
CA LYS A 85 -25.71 -2.98 2.17
C LYS A 85 -25.16 -2.38 3.48
N LEU A 86 -24.20 -1.45 3.40
CA LEU A 86 -23.67 -0.75 4.58
C LEU A 86 -24.68 0.10 5.35
N THR A 87 -25.78 0.56 4.74
CA THR A 87 -26.82 1.29 5.48
C THR A 87 -27.51 0.38 6.50
N TYR A 88 -27.62 -0.91 6.16
CA TYR A 88 -28.20 -1.96 7.00
C TYR A 88 -27.18 -2.74 7.84
N GLY A 89 -25.88 -2.45 7.66
CA GLY A 89 -24.81 -3.11 8.42
C GLY A 89 -24.90 -2.79 9.91
N LYS A 90 -24.69 -3.81 10.75
CA LYS A 90 -24.71 -3.67 12.21
C LYS A 90 -23.41 -3.06 12.70
N LYS A 91 -23.44 -2.34 13.82
CA LYS A 91 -22.20 -1.88 14.44
C LYS A 91 -21.44 -3.08 15.00
N SER A 92 -20.12 -3.07 14.90
CA SER A 92 -19.29 -4.13 15.45
C SER A 92 -19.44 -4.30 16.96
N GLU A 93 -19.61 -5.55 17.38
CA GLU A 93 -19.71 -5.95 18.78
C GLU A 93 -18.33 -6.32 19.36
N TRP A 94 -17.33 -6.56 18.52
CA TRP A 94 -15.99 -6.93 18.97
C TRP A 94 -15.26 -5.74 19.60
N LYS A 95 -14.97 -5.83 20.90
CA LYS A 95 -14.24 -4.80 21.67
C LYS A 95 -12.79 -5.15 21.96
N VAL A 96 -12.52 -6.43 22.23
CA VAL A 96 -11.18 -6.95 22.49
C VAL A 96 -10.71 -7.71 21.27
N ILE A 97 -9.73 -7.16 20.55
CA ILE A 97 -9.23 -7.65 19.27
C ILE A 97 -7.73 -7.91 19.41
N MET A 98 -7.26 -9.06 18.95
CA MET A 98 -5.85 -9.45 18.99
C MET A 98 -5.39 -9.88 17.61
N VAL A 99 -4.43 -9.16 17.04
CA VAL A 99 -3.76 -9.54 15.80
C VAL A 99 -2.68 -10.58 16.11
N GLU A 100 -2.89 -11.83 15.70
CA GLU A 100 -2.04 -12.95 16.16
C GLU A 100 -0.75 -13.11 15.37
N ASN A 101 -0.73 -12.77 14.08
CA ASN A 101 0.40 -13.07 13.20
C ASN A 101 1.39 -11.90 13.05
N MET A 102 1.68 -11.20 14.14
CA MET A 102 2.54 -10.00 14.16
C MET A 102 3.93 -10.25 13.57
N GLU A 103 4.57 -11.39 13.85
CA GLU A 103 5.89 -11.74 13.29
C GLU A 103 5.87 -11.89 11.76
N LYS A 104 4.76 -12.35 11.18
CA LYS A 104 4.61 -12.43 9.72
C LYS A 104 4.41 -11.04 9.14
N ILE A 105 3.58 -10.22 9.78
CA ILE A 105 3.33 -8.83 9.39
C ILE A 105 4.63 -8.02 9.41
N GLU A 106 5.47 -8.21 10.41
CA GLU A 106 6.79 -7.59 10.51
C GLU A 106 7.68 -7.95 9.32
N ARG A 107 7.85 -9.23 9.04
CA ARG A 107 8.60 -9.70 7.86
C ARG A 107 8.08 -9.10 6.56
N TRP A 108 6.77 -9.06 6.36
CA TRP A 108 6.18 -8.46 5.15
C TRP A 108 6.38 -6.94 5.11
N CYS A 109 6.29 -6.24 6.24
CA CYS A 109 6.57 -4.81 6.28
C CYS A 109 8.00 -4.51 5.85
N ASP A 110 8.98 -5.29 6.31
CA ASP A 110 10.38 -5.07 5.98
C ASP A 110 10.68 -5.40 4.51
N GLN A 111 10.08 -6.48 3.98
CA GLN A 111 10.12 -6.76 2.54
C GLN A 111 9.54 -5.62 1.70
N LEU A 112 8.42 -5.05 2.13
CA LEU A 112 7.76 -3.95 1.42
C LEU A 112 8.52 -2.63 1.53
N LYS A 113 9.13 -2.32 2.68
CA LYS A 113 9.99 -1.14 2.84
C LYS A 113 11.17 -1.17 1.88
N ARG A 114 11.80 -2.35 1.71
CA ARG A 114 12.89 -2.52 0.72
C ARG A 114 12.43 -2.10 -0.69
N LEU A 115 11.20 -2.42 -1.10
CA LEU A 115 10.65 -1.95 -2.39
C LEU A 115 10.50 -0.42 -2.51
N ARG A 116 10.46 0.32 -1.39
CA ARG A 116 10.51 1.80 -1.38
C ARG A 116 11.92 2.39 -1.38
N GLU A 117 12.89 1.56 -1.03
CA GLU A 117 14.30 1.94 -0.87
C GLU A 117 15.16 1.51 -2.05
N VAL A 118 14.61 0.72 -2.97
CA VAL A 118 15.31 0.26 -4.18
C VAL A 118 14.66 0.76 -5.47
N CYS A 119 15.48 0.88 -6.51
CA CYS A 119 15.02 1.07 -7.88
C CYS A 119 14.29 -0.21 -8.33
N SER A 120 13.07 -0.05 -8.83
CA SER A 120 12.25 -1.16 -9.33
C SER A 120 12.75 -1.73 -10.65
N ILE A 121 13.71 -1.07 -11.32
CA ILE A 121 14.32 -1.50 -12.58
C ILE A 121 15.63 -2.25 -12.34
N CYS A 122 16.58 -1.64 -11.62
CA CYS A 122 17.92 -2.20 -11.44
C CYS A 122 18.23 -2.71 -10.03
N GLY A 123 17.33 -2.52 -9.05
CA GLY A 123 17.52 -3.00 -7.68
C GLY A 123 18.51 -2.22 -6.81
N LEU A 124 19.19 -1.20 -7.34
CA LEU A 124 20.07 -0.32 -6.55
C LEU A 124 19.32 0.33 -5.40
N THR A 125 19.98 0.51 -4.26
CA THR A 125 19.42 1.13 -3.05
C THR A 125 19.59 2.65 -3.03
N ARG A 126 18.87 3.35 -2.14
CA ARG A 126 19.01 4.80 -1.90
C ARG A 126 20.40 5.23 -1.42
N GLU A 127 21.19 4.30 -0.86
CA GLU A 127 22.58 4.54 -0.46
C GLU A 127 23.52 4.55 -1.66
N GLN A 128 23.16 3.82 -2.73
CA GLN A 128 23.96 3.70 -3.95
C GLN A 128 23.60 4.77 -4.98
N VAL A 129 22.33 5.19 -5.02
CA VAL A 129 21.81 6.05 -6.09
C VAL A 129 20.60 6.85 -5.61
N GLU A 130 20.40 8.07 -6.12
CA GLU A 130 19.17 8.80 -5.84
C GLU A 130 17.97 8.06 -6.46
N ILE A 131 16.93 7.83 -5.65
CA ILE A 131 15.71 7.11 -6.04
C ILE A 131 14.49 7.96 -5.69
N THR A 132 13.65 8.17 -6.70
CA THR A 132 12.38 8.88 -6.54
C THR A 132 11.20 8.02 -6.98
N TRP A 133 10.01 8.41 -6.55
CA TRP A 133 8.77 7.79 -7.01
C TRP A 133 8.34 8.39 -8.34
N CYS A 134 8.28 7.57 -9.39
CA CYS A 134 7.73 7.99 -10.66
C CYS A 134 6.19 8.08 -10.57
N LYS A 135 5.64 9.30 -10.66
CA LYS A 135 4.19 9.53 -10.64
C LYS A 135 3.48 8.96 -11.87
N ILE A 136 4.18 8.87 -13.01
CA ILE A 136 3.64 8.38 -14.29
C ILE A 136 3.45 6.86 -14.24
N HIS A 137 4.51 6.13 -13.88
CA HIS A 137 4.48 4.66 -13.90
C HIS A 137 4.16 4.00 -12.56
N GLY A 138 4.18 4.76 -11.46
CA GLY A 138 3.75 4.26 -10.16
C GLY A 138 4.74 3.27 -9.50
N PHE A 139 6.04 3.49 -9.65
CA PHE A 139 7.08 2.74 -8.96
C PHE A 139 8.29 3.62 -8.59
N ASN A 140 9.20 3.11 -7.75
CA ASN A 140 10.44 3.82 -7.43
C ASN A 140 11.49 3.54 -8.50
N VAL A 141 12.07 4.60 -9.06
CA VAL A 141 13.10 4.51 -10.10
C VAL A 141 14.30 5.32 -9.66
N CYS A 142 15.52 4.83 -9.93
CA CYS A 142 16.72 5.62 -9.74
C CYS A 142 16.93 6.62 -10.88
N PHE A 143 17.74 7.64 -10.66
CA PHE A 143 18.02 8.63 -11.69
C PHE A 143 18.61 7.98 -12.97
N LEU A 144 19.39 6.90 -12.83
CA LEU A 144 19.99 6.17 -13.95
C LEU A 144 18.96 5.44 -14.83
N CYS A 145 17.96 4.79 -14.22
CA CYS A 145 16.94 4.05 -14.97
C CYS A 145 15.76 4.92 -15.40
N CYS A 146 15.65 6.15 -14.89
CA CYS A 146 14.62 7.12 -15.26
C CYS A 146 14.55 7.36 -16.79
N PRO A 147 15.65 7.67 -17.49
CA PRO A 147 15.62 7.82 -18.95
C PRO A 147 15.19 6.54 -19.68
N SER A 148 15.61 5.35 -19.21
CA SER A 148 15.22 4.07 -19.83
C SER A 148 13.72 3.78 -19.78
N VAL A 149 12.97 4.42 -18.88
CA VAL A 149 11.51 4.29 -18.77
C VAL A 149 10.77 5.50 -19.34
N GLY A 150 11.44 6.37 -20.11
CA GLY A 150 10.82 7.55 -20.74
C GLY A 150 10.79 8.81 -19.88
N GLY A 151 11.68 8.89 -18.88
CA GLY A 151 11.92 10.08 -18.06
C GLY A 151 12.48 11.27 -18.86
N TYR A 152 12.63 12.41 -18.19
CA TYR A 152 13.11 13.68 -18.79
C TYR A 152 12.24 14.25 -19.92
N SER A 153 10.99 13.79 -20.02
CA SER A 153 10.00 14.27 -20.97
C SER A 153 9.18 15.44 -20.38
N SER A 154 8.42 16.15 -21.23
CA SER A 154 7.55 17.27 -20.83
C SER A 154 6.52 16.89 -19.74
N VAL A 155 6.13 15.61 -19.67
CA VAL A 155 5.23 15.06 -18.65
C VAL A 155 5.92 14.89 -17.28
N CYS A 156 7.24 15.00 -17.21
CA CYS A 156 8.03 14.93 -15.98
C CYS A 156 8.17 16.29 -15.27
N LYS A 157 7.49 17.34 -15.73
CA LYS A 157 7.60 18.70 -15.17
C LYS A 157 7.33 18.71 -13.65
N GLY A 158 8.27 19.24 -12.88
CA GLY A 158 8.21 19.28 -11.40
C GLY A 158 8.45 17.93 -10.72
N CYS A 159 9.05 16.97 -11.43
CA CYS A 159 9.63 15.76 -10.84
C CYS A 159 10.95 16.08 -10.12
N ASN A 160 11.34 15.26 -9.13
CA ASN A 160 12.66 15.39 -8.50
C ASN A 160 13.80 15.16 -9.49
N PHE A 161 13.54 14.39 -10.56
CA PHE A 161 14.49 14.18 -11.66
C PHE A 161 14.13 15.01 -12.89
N ASP A 162 13.39 16.11 -12.73
CA ASP A 162 13.17 17.03 -13.85
C ASP A 162 14.51 17.66 -14.28
N VAL A 163 14.62 18.02 -15.55
CA VAL A 163 15.86 18.36 -16.29
C VAL A 163 16.55 19.63 -15.76
N VAL A 164 15.99 20.26 -14.71
CA VAL A 164 16.52 21.44 -14.03
C VAL A 164 17.49 21.06 -12.88
N HIS A 165 17.49 19.80 -12.42
CA HIS A 165 18.43 19.33 -11.37
C HIS A 165 19.55 18.44 -11.88
N VAL A 166 19.38 17.84 -13.05
CA VAL A 166 20.47 17.16 -13.72
C VAL A 166 21.02 18.20 -14.68
N GLY A 167 22.15 18.83 -14.33
CA GLY A 167 22.90 19.68 -15.24
C GLY A 167 23.40 18.86 -16.42
N ILE A 168 22.49 18.45 -17.28
CA ILE A 168 22.79 17.93 -18.60
C ILE A 168 23.07 19.18 -19.41
N ASP A 169 24.30 19.67 -19.29
CA ASP A 169 24.93 20.35 -20.42
C ASP A 169 24.65 19.48 -21.64
N THR A 170 23.92 20.05 -22.60
CA THR A 170 23.50 19.47 -23.87
C THR A 170 24.70 19.12 -24.76
N LYS A 171 25.54 18.18 -24.32
CA LYS A 171 26.71 17.65 -25.06
C LYS A 171 26.79 16.12 -25.10
N LEU A 172 25.76 15.40 -24.65
CA LEU A 172 25.72 13.93 -24.70
C LEU A 172 24.90 13.35 -25.87
N GLU A 173 24.32 14.19 -26.74
CA GLU A 173 23.62 13.71 -27.93
C GLU A 173 24.57 13.26 -29.07
N GLU A 174 25.88 13.54 -29.01
CA GLU A 174 26.81 13.22 -30.12
C GLU A 174 27.67 11.96 -29.95
N THR A 175 27.55 11.18 -28.86
CA THR A 175 28.48 10.04 -28.63
C THR A 175 27.86 8.64 -28.69
N ILE A 176 26.62 8.50 -29.16
CA ILE A 176 25.96 7.17 -29.28
C ILE A 176 25.84 6.68 -30.74
N TYR A 177 26.30 7.48 -31.72
CA TYR A 177 26.39 7.05 -33.11
C TYR A 177 27.79 7.25 -33.68
N TYR A 178 28.76 6.47 -33.20
CA TYR A 178 29.93 6.02 -33.98
C TYR A 178 30.46 4.70 -33.43
#